data_AF-A0A428PKR7-F1
#
_entry.id   AF-A0A428PKR7-F1
#
_cell.length_a   1.000
_cell.length_b   1.000
_cell.length_c   1.000
_cell.angle_alpha   90.00
_cell.angle_beta   90.00
_cell.angle_gamma   90.00
#
_symmetry.space_group_name_H-M   'P 1'
#
loop_
_entity.id
_entity.type
_entity.pdbx_description
1 polymer ?
#
loop_
_entity_poly.entity_id
_entity_poly.type
_entity_poly.pdbx_seq_one_letter_code
_entity_poly.pdbx_strand_id
1 'polypeptide(L)'
;MEPWEIEEFYALYQFVCNVYQKIFAHIYWDLHPDNPRFNDQGRPPTPDGAFDLDSLDLRNNYLEGTTLHGLTFLRTVLFQITDDEILVSTMQKRIRSSHIPIGGFHGMFDEMQQMTRRQHQPSERDQMEADRVPLVFVRDEINRPPRAWTMIWGDTYSNIYGATIPDELRDWGYVFWDEATLERVGGVKMLRSQLERDWGDVDPRDFFI
;
A
#
# COMPACT_ATOMS: atom_id res chain seq x y z
N MET A 1 -10.47 4.75 -13.47
CA MET A 1 -9.57 3.62 -13.23
C MET A 1 -10.42 2.41 -12.94
N GLU A 2 -9.97 1.29 -13.45
CA GLU A 2 -10.52 0.00 -13.11
C GLU A 2 -10.03 -0.46 -11.73
N PRO A 3 -10.79 -1.32 -11.03
CA PRO A 3 -10.49 -1.72 -9.65
C PRO A 3 -9.11 -2.36 -9.47
N TRP A 4 -8.65 -3.15 -10.44
CA TRP A 4 -7.32 -3.75 -10.41
C TRP A 4 -6.20 -2.71 -10.57
N GLU A 5 -6.41 -1.64 -11.36
CA GLU A 5 -5.42 -0.56 -11.49
C GLU A 5 -5.28 0.22 -10.17
N ILE A 6 -6.40 0.38 -9.44
CA ILE A 6 -6.40 1.00 -8.12
C ILE A 6 -5.62 0.11 -7.14
N GLU A 7 -5.86 -1.20 -7.20
CA GLU A 7 -5.18 -2.16 -6.34
C GLU A 7 -3.69 -2.29 -6.64
N GLU A 8 -3.28 -2.23 -7.90
CA GLU A 8 -1.86 -2.14 -8.31
C GLU A 8 -1.20 -0.91 -7.69
N PHE A 9 -1.85 0.26 -7.78
CA PHE A 9 -1.32 1.46 -7.13
C PHE A 9 -1.20 1.28 -5.61
N TYR A 10 -2.21 0.69 -4.97
CA TYR A 10 -2.21 0.54 -3.52
C TYR A 10 -1.20 -0.50 -3.02
N ALA A 11 -1.05 -1.63 -3.73
CA ALA A 11 -0.03 -2.63 -3.43
C ALA A 11 1.39 -2.05 -3.56
N LEU A 12 1.64 -1.22 -4.58
CA LEU A 12 2.92 -0.50 -4.70
C LEU A 12 3.11 0.45 -3.53
N TYR A 13 2.08 1.25 -3.22
CA TYR A 13 2.13 2.19 -2.09
C TYR A 13 2.47 1.48 -0.77
N GLN A 14 1.81 0.37 -0.46
CA GLN A 14 2.08 -0.42 0.75
C GLN A 14 3.50 -0.99 0.75
N PHE A 15 3.99 -1.53 -0.37
CA PHE A 15 5.38 -1.99 -0.49
C PHE A 15 6.37 -0.87 -0.15
N VAL A 16 6.19 0.31 -0.73
CA VAL A 16 7.07 1.47 -0.49
C VAL A 16 6.97 1.96 0.95
N CYS A 17 5.77 1.98 1.51
CA CYS A 17 5.50 2.28 2.91
C CYS A 17 6.29 1.32 3.84
N ASN A 18 6.19 0.01 3.59
CA ASN A 18 6.92 -1.02 4.34
C ASN A 18 8.45 -0.86 4.25
N VAL A 19 8.96 -0.42 3.10
CA VAL A 19 10.39 -0.10 2.94
C VAL A 19 10.79 1.07 3.83
N TYR A 20 10.06 2.19 3.78
CA TYR A 20 10.39 3.36 4.60
C TYR A 20 10.17 3.12 6.08
N GLN A 21 9.23 2.27 6.47
CA GLN A 21 9.05 1.87 7.86
C GLN A 21 10.30 1.16 8.40
N LYS A 22 10.90 0.27 7.61
CA LYS A 22 12.17 -0.39 7.96
C LYS A 22 13.33 0.61 8.05
N ILE A 23 13.39 1.56 7.13
CA ILE A 23 14.40 2.63 7.16
C ILE A 23 14.24 3.49 8.41
N PHE A 24 13.03 3.94 8.73
CA PHE A 24 12.74 4.74 9.92
C PHE A 24 13.14 4.00 11.19
N ALA A 25 12.86 2.69 11.27
CA ALA A 25 13.29 1.87 12.40
C ALA A 25 14.82 1.77 12.48
N HIS A 26 15.51 1.64 11.34
CA HIS A 26 16.98 1.56 11.27
C HIS A 26 17.66 2.84 11.76
N ILE A 27 17.18 4.01 11.31
CA ILE A 27 17.76 5.32 11.67
C ILE A 27 17.05 5.99 12.86
N TYR A 28 16.21 5.26 13.57
CA TYR A 28 15.32 5.81 14.60
C TYR A 28 16.09 6.64 15.63
N TRP A 29 17.15 6.06 16.21
CA TRP A 29 17.89 6.72 17.28
C TRP A 29 18.57 7.99 16.79
N ASP A 30 19.10 7.99 15.56
CA ASP A 30 19.66 9.20 14.98
C ASP A 30 18.60 10.29 14.89
N LEU A 31 17.41 9.99 14.38
CA LEU A 31 16.34 10.98 14.25
C LEU A 31 15.69 11.38 15.58
N HIS A 32 15.90 10.63 16.66
CA HIS A 32 15.18 10.84 17.91
C HIS A 32 15.51 12.19 18.57
N PRO A 33 14.52 12.96 19.07
CA PRO A 33 14.75 14.26 19.72
C PRO A 33 15.71 14.22 20.91
N ASP A 34 15.74 13.10 21.65
CA ASP A 34 16.64 12.91 22.80
C ASP A 34 18.06 12.45 22.41
N ASN A 35 18.37 12.30 21.11
CA ASN A 35 19.73 11.95 20.71
C ASN A 35 20.71 13.08 21.10
N PRO A 36 21.83 12.76 21.78
CA PRO A 36 22.79 13.75 22.25
C PRO A 36 23.33 14.71 21.18
N ARG A 37 23.28 14.32 19.90
CA ARG A 37 23.68 15.17 18.77
C ARG A 37 22.86 16.44 18.60
N PHE A 38 21.70 16.54 19.25
CA PHE A 38 20.82 17.71 19.20
C PHE A 38 20.93 18.61 20.45
N ASN A 39 21.78 18.25 21.42
CA ASN A 39 21.88 18.97 22.69
C ASN A 39 22.37 20.42 22.56
N ASP A 40 23.02 20.77 21.44
CA ASP A 40 23.55 22.10 21.14
C ASP A 40 22.50 23.07 20.57
N GLN A 41 21.31 22.59 20.17
CA GLN A 41 20.27 23.39 19.51
C GLN A 41 19.30 24.09 20.48
N GLY A 42 19.46 23.91 21.80
CA GLY A 42 18.47 24.33 22.80
C GLY A 42 17.24 23.41 22.81
N ARG A 43 16.16 23.80 23.50
CA ARG A 43 14.91 23.01 23.58
C ARG A 43 13.74 23.66 22.83
N PRO A 44 13.65 23.54 21.49
CA PRO A 44 12.34 23.55 20.83
C PRO A 44 11.57 22.25 21.20
N PRO A 45 10.25 22.16 20.94
CA PRO A 45 9.50 20.92 21.15
C PRO A 45 10.09 19.73 20.37
N THR A 46 10.73 19.99 19.22
CA THR A 46 11.51 19.02 18.42
C THR A 46 12.68 19.76 17.76
N PRO A 47 13.95 19.32 17.95
CA PRO A 47 15.13 19.93 17.30
C PRO A 47 15.11 19.89 15.78
N ASP A 48 15.88 20.76 15.12
CA ASP A 48 16.00 20.78 13.66
C ASP A 48 16.69 19.50 13.18
N GLY A 49 16.00 18.77 12.30
CA GLY A 49 16.43 17.47 11.80
C GLY A 49 16.13 16.29 12.73
N ALA A 50 15.48 16.52 13.87
CA ALA A 50 14.88 15.46 14.68
C ALA A 50 13.42 15.22 14.28
N PHE A 51 12.93 14.00 14.52
CA PHE A 51 11.56 13.60 14.25
C PHE A 51 11.04 12.76 15.42
N ASP A 52 9.88 13.14 15.95
CA ASP A 52 9.16 12.29 16.90
C ASP A 52 8.49 11.13 16.15
N LEU A 53 9.11 9.95 16.26
CA LEU A 53 8.62 8.71 15.68
C LEU A 53 7.95 7.79 16.71
N ASP A 54 7.88 8.21 17.98
CA ASP A 54 7.23 7.45 19.06
C ASP A 54 5.71 7.66 19.03
N SER A 55 5.28 8.86 18.66
CA SER A 55 3.89 9.13 18.32
C SER A 55 3.49 8.35 17.06
N LEU A 56 2.57 7.39 17.22
CA LEU A 56 2.04 6.60 16.10
C LEU A 56 1.47 7.49 14.99
N ASP A 57 0.75 8.55 15.37
CA ASP A 57 0.13 9.48 14.42
C ASP A 57 1.18 10.27 13.63
N LEU A 58 2.20 10.80 14.30
CA LEU A 58 3.29 11.53 13.63
C LEU A 58 4.10 10.59 12.75
N ARG A 59 4.45 9.41 13.25
CA ARG A 59 5.20 8.41 12.48
C ARG A 59 4.45 8.01 11.22
N ASN A 60 3.15 7.70 11.31
CA ASN A 60 2.35 7.32 10.15
C ASN A 60 2.22 8.48 9.16
N ASN A 61 2.04 9.71 9.66
CA ASN A 61 1.98 10.91 8.85
C ASN A 61 3.30 11.14 8.07
N TYR A 62 4.45 11.01 8.74
CA TYR A 62 5.76 11.08 8.10
C TYR A 62 6.01 9.96 7.10
N LEU A 63 5.57 8.75 7.43
CA LEU A 63 5.74 7.58 6.59
C LEU A 63 4.99 7.72 5.27
N GLU A 64 3.73 8.16 5.35
CA GLU A 64 2.89 8.40 4.17
C GLU A 64 3.44 9.55 3.31
N GLY A 65 3.82 10.68 3.93
CA GLY A 65 4.40 11.80 3.19
C GLY A 65 5.73 11.45 2.53
N THR A 66 6.55 10.61 3.17
CA THR A 66 7.81 10.13 2.61
C THR A 66 7.59 9.13 1.48
N THR A 67 6.59 8.25 1.60
CA THR A 67 6.20 7.29 0.57
C THR A 67 5.83 7.98 -0.75
N LEU A 68 5.24 9.18 -0.66
CA LEU A 68 4.83 9.98 -1.82
C LEU A 68 5.97 10.69 -2.57
N HIS A 69 7.24 10.53 -2.16
CA HIS A 69 8.38 11.01 -2.95
C HIS A 69 8.64 10.23 -4.24
N GLY A 70 7.96 9.09 -4.43
CA GLY A 70 7.97 8.32 -5.67
C GLY A 70 9.23 7.46 -5.87
N LEU A 71 9.23 6.73 -6.98
CA LEU A 71 10.19 5.65 -7.26
C LEU A 71 11.64 6.12 -7.41
N THR A 72 11.86 7.36 -7.87
CA THR A 72 13.22 7.91 -8.01
C THR A 72 13.89 8.03 -6.66
N PHE A 73 13.18 8.57 -5.66
CA PHE A 73 13.73 8.71 -4.32
C PHE A 73 13.91 7.35 -3.65
N LEU A 74 12.92 6.46 -3.79
CA LEU A 74 13.01 5.09 -3.30
C LEU A 74 14.25 4.36 -3.84
N ARG A 75 14.51 4.45 -5.14
CA ARG A 75 15.68 3.85 -5.78
C ARG A 75 16.99 4.40 -5.20
N THR A 76 17.06 5.71 -4.97
CA THR A 76 18.25 6.32 -4.36
C THR A 76 18.49 5.77 -2.97
N VAL A 77 17.46 5.73 -2.13
CA VAL A 77 17.58 5.26 -0.74
C VAL A 77 17.93 3.77 -0.68
N LEU A 78 17.32 2.93 -1.52
CA LEU A 78 17.55 1.47 -1.48
C LEU A 78 18.87 1.02 -2.10
N PHE A 79 19.34 1.68 -3.17
CA PHE A 79 20.40 1.12 -4.02
C PHE A 79 21.62 2.02 -4.18
N GLN A 80 21.54 3.31 -3.82
CA GLN A 80 22.63 4.27 -4.06
C GLN A 80 23.28 4.75 -2.77
N ILE A 81 22.56 4.70 -1.65
CA ILE A 81 23.09 5.07 -0.34
C ILE A 81 23.50 3.81 0.40
N THR A 82 24.79 3.69 0.70
CA THR A 82 25.36 2.56 1.47
C THR A 82 25.93 2.99 2.82
N ASP A 83 26.01 4.29 3.06
CA ASP A 83 26.57 4.87 4.28
C ASP A 83 25.43 5.40 5.17
N ASP A 84 25.45 5.03 6.44
CA ASP A 84 24.38 5.34 7.39
C ASP A 84 24.28 6.85 7.67
N GLU A 85 25.38 7.60 7.72
CA GLU A 85 25.33 9.06 7.93
C GLU A 85 24.74 9.78 6.71
N ILE A 86 25.08 9.32 5.51
CA ILE A 86 24.47 9.81 4.27
C ILE A 86 22.98 9.46 4.23
N LEU A 87 22.59 8.27 4.68
CA LEU A 87 21.18 7.87 4.79
C LEU A 87 20.43 8.78 5.74
N VAL A 88 20.92 8.95 6.97
CA VAL A 88 20.32 9.81 7.99
C VAL A 88 20.15 11.23 7.45
N SER A 89 21.22 11.85 6.94
CA SER A 89 21.17 13.23 6.46
C SER A 89 20.29 13.40 5.21
N THR A 90 20.17 12.37 4.38
CA THR A 90 19.23 12.35 3.24
C THR A 90 17.79 12.26 3.72
N MET A 91 17.50 11.36 4.65
CA MET A 91 16.17 11.17 5.22
C MET A 91 15.73 12.41 6.00
N GLN A 92 16.60 13.04 6.80
CA GLN A 92 16.28 14.29 7.50
C GLN A 92 15.78 15.41 6.57
N LYS A 93 16.31 15.48 5.34
CA LYS A 93 15.91 16.50 4.35
C LYS A 93 14.63 16.13 3.59
N ARG A 94 14.23 14.85 3.64
CA ARG A 94 13.20 14.28 2.77
C ARG A 94 12.01 13.73 3.53
N ILE A 95 12.12 13.46 4.83
CA ILE A 95 10.95 13.14 5.64
C ILE A 95 10.01 14.35 5.64
N ARG A 96 8.74 14.09 5.33
CA ARG A 96 7.69 15.11 5.26
C ARG A 96 6.39 14.54 5.77
N SER A 97 5.60 15.42 6.38
CA SER A 97 4.22 15.10 6.70
C SER A 97 3.38 14.88 5.44
N SER A 98 2.54 13.86 5.47
CA SER A 98 1.45 13.69 4.55
C SER A 98 0.44 14.83 4.66
N HIS A 99 -0.08 15.22 3.50
CA HIS A 99 -1.17 16.19 3.38
C HIS A 99 -2.45 15.53 2.84
N ILE A 100 -2.38 14.24 2.47
CA ILE A 100 -3.49 13.48 1.86
C ILE A 100 -3.46 12.07 2.45
N PRO A 101 -4.46 11.68 3.26
CA PRO A 101 -4.55 10.32 3.79
C PRO A 101 -4.92 9.33 2.67
N ILE A 102 -4.00 8.43 2.36
CA ILE A 102 -4.10 7.36 1.37
C ILE A 102 -4.40 6.05 2.08
N GLY A 103 -3.49 5.61 2.96
CA GLY A 103 -3.57 4.29 3.64
C GLY A 103 -3.93 4.35 5.12
N GLY A 104 -4.07 5.55 5.69
CA GLY A 104 -4.49 5.74 7.08
C GLY A 104 -5.99 5.48 7.29
N PHE A 105 -6.42 5.50 8.56
CA PHE A 105 -7.84 5.47 8.93
C PHE A 105 -8.59 6.61 8.23
N HIS A 106 -9.72 6.31 7.58
CA HIS A 106 -10.46 7.22 6.68
C HIS A 106 -9.73 7.64 5.40
N GLY A 107 -8.59 7.03 5.08
CA GLY A 107 -7.86 7.25 3.85
C GLY A 107 -8.62 6.77 2.61
N MET A 108 -8.15 7.14 1.43
CA MET A 108 -8.82 6.87 0.15
C MET A 108 -9.14 5.38 -0.08
N PHE A 109 -8.35 4.47 0.49
CA PHE A 109 -8.52 3.02 0.33
C PHE A 109 -9.22 2.32 1.50
N ASP A 110 -9.71 3.08 2.47
CA ASP A 110 -10.44 2.57 3.63
C ASP A 110 -11.81 1.99 3.25
N GLU A 111 -12.23 0.94 3.96
CA GLU A 111 -13.50 0.26 3.72
C GLU A 111 -14.69 1.21 3.89
N MET A 112 -14.68 2.09 4.90
CA MET A 112 -15.79 3.02 5.16
C MET A 112 -15.95 4.03 4.02
N GLN A 113 -14.86 4.45 3.39
CA GLN A 113 -14.92 5.35 2.22
C GLN A 113 -15.57 4.65 1.04
N GLN A 114 -15.22 3.39 0.80
CA GLN A 114 -15.86 2.60 -0.25
C GLN A 114 -17.34 2.41 0.03
N MET A 115 -17.72 1.95 1.24
CA MET A 115 -19.11 1.80 1.65
C MET A 115 -19.91 3.10 1.48
N THR A 116 -19.37 4.21 1.97
CA THR A 116 -20.01 5.53 1.87
C THR A 116 -20.22 5.92 0.41
N ARG A 117 -19.20 5.75 -0.43
CA ARG A 117 -19.31 6.02 -1.88
C ARG A 117 -20.38 5.14 -2.51
N ARG A 118 -20.43 3.84 -2.22
CA ARG A 118 -21.42 2.91 -2.79
C ARG A 118 -22.85 3.32 -2.45
N GLN A 119 -23.09 3.73 -1.21
CA GLN A 119 -24.41 4.13 -0.73
C GLN A 119 -24.90 5.44 -1.34
N HIS A 120 -24.01 6.42 -1.51
CA HIS A 120 -24.40 7.77 -1.92
C HIS A 120 -24.24 8.01 -3.43
N GLN A 121 -23.30 7.31 -4.07
CA GLN A 121 -22.91 7.49 -5.47
C GLN A 121 -22.55 6.13 -6.10
N PRO A 122 -23.54 5.24 -6.29
CA PRO A 122 -23.33 3.98 -7.00
C PRO A 122 -22.94 4.26 -8.45
N SER A 123 -22.12 3.38 -8.99
CA SER A 123 -21.55 3.48 -10.34
C SER A 123 -21.92 2.27 -11.18
N GLU A 124 -21.74 2.37 -12.50
CA GLU A 124 -21.91 1.23 -13.42
C GLU A 124 -21.06 0.03 -13.01
N ARG A 125 -19.87 0.26 -12.44
CA ARG A 125 -18.98 -0.79 -11.94
C ARG A 125 -19.58 -1.53 -10.74
N ASP A 126 -20.34 -0.85 -9.89
CA ASP A 126 -21.04 -1.51 -8.77
C ASP A 126 -22.13 -2.44 -9.30
N GLN A 127 -22.84 -2.02 -10.34
CA GLN A 127 -23.85 -2.86 -11.00
C GLN A 127 -23.20 -4.07 -11.69
N MET A 128 -22.08 -3.88 -12.39
CA MET A 128 -21.35 -4.99 -13.02
C MET A 128 -20.87 -6.05 -12.01
N GLU A 129 -20.46 -5.62 -10.81
CA GLU A 129 -20.14 -6.52 -9.70
C GLU A 129 -21.38 -7.25 -9.18
N ALA A 130 -22.49 -6.55 -8.94
CA ALA A 130 -23.74 -7.17 -8.49
C ALA A 130 -24.27 -8.21 -9.49
N ASP A 131 -24.17 -7.91 -10.79
CA ASP A 131 -24.58 -8.81 -11.88
C ASP A 131 -23.57 -9.92 -12.17
N ARG A 132 -22.42 -9.94 -11.48
CA ARG A 132 -21.33 -10.90 -11.67
C ARG A 132 -20.90 -11.01 -13.13
N VAL A 133 -20.79 -9.85 -13.81
CA VAL A 133 -20.45 -9.78 -15.23
C VAL A 133 -19.16 -10.57 -15.51
N PRO A 134 -19.11 -11.46 -16.51
CA PRO A 134 -17.91 -12.22 -16.82
C PRO A 134 -16.70 -11.32 -17.12
N LEU A 135 -15.57 -11.62 -16.48
CA LEU A 135 -14.29 -10.94 -16.66
C LEU A 135 -13.18 -12.01 -16.70
N VAL A 136 -13.12 -12.72 -17.83
CA VAL A 136 -12.19 -13.83 -18.03
C VAL A 136 -10.82 -13.30 -18.43
N PHE A 137 -9.77 -13.86 -17.83
CA PHE A 137 -8.40 -13.59 -18.25
C PHE A 137 -8.14 -14.11 -19.66
N VAL A 138 -7.50 -13.28 -20.49
CA VAL A 138 -7.14 -13.64 -21.87
C VAL A 138 -5.62 -13.75 -22.03
N ARG A 139 -4.91 -12.70 -21.62
CA ARG A 139 -3.45 -12.57 -21.59
C ARG A 139 -3.08 -11.29 -20.84
N ASP A 140 -1.83 -11.18 -20.43
CA ASP A 140 -1.32 -9.96 -19.81
C ASP A 140 -1.27 -8.79 -20.81
N GLU A 141 -1.99 -7.71 -20.49
CA GLU A 141 -2.04 -6.44 -21.23
C GLU A 141 -2.25 -5.28 -20.26
N ILE A 142 -1.70 -4.10 -20.58
CA ILE A 142 -1.72 -2.92 -19.69
C ILE A 142 -3.14 -2.50 -19.24
N ASN A 143 -4.15 -2.65 -20.10
CA ASN A 143 -5.52 -2.22 -19.81
C ASN A 143 -6.46 -3.41 -19.53
N ARG A 144 -5.91 -4.54 -19.09
CA ARG A 144 -6.65 -5.75 -18.75
C ARG A 144 -6.31 -6.17 -17.32
N PRO A 145 -7.23 -6.85 -16.63
CA PRO A 145 -6.94 -7.35 -15.30
C PRO A 145 -5.82 -8.40 -15.36
N PRO A 146 -4.88 -8.40 -14.40
CA PRO A 146 -3.87 -9.44 -14.29
C PRO A 146 -4.50 -10.78 -13.95
N ARG A 147 -3.80 -11.88 -14.24
CA ARG A 147 -4.30 -13.24 -14.00
C ARG A 147 -4.78 -13.44 -12.56
N ALA A 148 -3.99 -12.97 -11.60
CA ALA A 148 -4.30 -13.11 -10.19
C ALA A 148 -5.63 -12.43 -9.81
N TRP A 149 -5.92 -11.25 -10.37
CA TRP A 149 -7.16 -10.52 -10.11
C TRP A 149 -8.39 -11.31 -10.56
N THR A 150 -8.39 -11.78 -11.81
CA THR A 150 -9.51 -12.59 -12.33
C THR A 150 -9.71 -13.87 -11.53
N MET A 151 -8.62 -14.49 -11.07
CA MET A 151 -8.67 -15.71 -10.28
C MET A 151 -9.31 -15.51 -8.90
N ILE A 152 -8.95 -14.45 -8.16
CA ILE A 152 -9.52 -14.23 -6.82
C ILE A 152 -11.02 -13.93 -6.88
N TRP A 153 -11.50 -13.42 -8.01
CA TRP A 153 -12.90 -13.10 -8.25
C TRP A 153 -13.67 -14.15 -9.05
N GLY A 154 -13.04 -15.30 -9.36
CA GLY A 154 -13.69 -16.40 -10.08
C GLY A 154 -14.11 -16.03 -11.50
N ASP A 155 -13.23 -15.33 -12.24
CA ASP A 155 -13.43 -14.87 -13.62
C ASP A 155 -14.69 -14.01 -13.83
N THR A 156 -15.10 -13.29 -12.78
CA THR A 156 -16.20 -12.31 -12.81
C THR A 156 -15.73 -10.97 -12.28
N TYR A 157 -16.42 -9.91 -12.68
CA TYR A 157 -16.08 -8.55 -12.35
C TYR A 157 -16.20 -8.30 -10.83
N SER A 158 -15.27 -7.50 -10.30
CA SER A 158 -15.34 -6.96 -8.94
C SER A 158 -14.89 -5.50 -8.93
N ASN A 159 -15.61 -4.69 -8.18
CA ASN A 159 -15.34 -3.30 -7.85
C ASN A 159 -14.79 -3.12 -6.42
N ILE A 160 -14.44 -4.21 -5.73
CA ILE A 160 -13.79 -4.20 -4.42
C ILE A 160 -12.28 -4.00 -4.61
N TYR A 161 -11.69 -3.06 -3.87
CA TYR A 161 -10.25 -2.82 -3.81
C TYR A 161 -9.85 -2.38 -2.40
N GLY A 162 -8.59 -2.03 -2.14
CA GLY A 162 -8.20 -1.38 -0.89
C GLY A 162 -8.38 -2.27 0.34
N ALA A 163 -8.72 -1.70 1.49
CA ALA A 163 -8.72 -2.37 2.79
C ALA A 163 -9.57 -3.67 2.87
N THR A 164 -10.52 -3.88 1.96
CA THR A 164 -11.32 -5.11 1.87
C THR A 164 -10.54 -6.31 1.32
N ILE A 165 -9.47 -6.07 0.56
CA ILE A 165 -8.57 -7.12 0.08
C ILE A 165 -7.52 -7.39 1.17
N PRO A 166 -7.23 -8.66 1.52
CA PRO A 166 -6.23 -9.00 2.53
C PRO A 166 -4.86 -8.40 2.24
N ASP A 167 -4.22 -7.82 3.27
CA ASP A 167 -2.90 -7.19 3.16
C ASP A 167 -1.83 -8.19 2.72
N GLU A 168 -1.95 -9.46 3.11
CA GLU A 168 -1.01 -10.53 2.75
C GLU A 168 -0.93 -10.74 1.23
N LEU A 169 -2.03 -10.51 0.50
CA LEU A 169 -2.03 -10.59 -0.96
C LEU A 169 -1.21 -9.44 -1.57
N ARG A 170 -1.35 -8.24 -1.03
CA ARG A 170 -0.62 -7.05 -1.47
C ARG A 170 0.86 -7.11 -1.13
N ASP A 171 1.21 -7.61 0.06
CA ASP A 171 2.60 -7.85 0.47
C ASP A 171 3.33 -8.80 -0.48
N TRP A 172 2.59 -9.75 -1.07
CA TRP A 172 3.10 -10.64 -2.09
C TRP A 172 3.13 -10.01 -3.51
N GLY A 173 2.50 -8.86 -3.70
CA GLY A 173 2.42 -8.17 -4.98
C GLY A 173 1.54 -8.89 -6.00
N TYR A 174 0.46 -9.53 -5.56
CA TYR A 174 -0.31 -10.46 -6.40
C TYR A 174 -0.78 -9.90 -7.75
N VAL A 175 -1.09 -8.61 -7.80
CA VAL A 175 -1.52 -7.89 -9.01
C VAL A 175 -0.39 -7.54 -9.98
N PHE A 176 0.89 -7.63 -9.57
CA PHE A 176 2.02 -7.26 -10.43
C PHE A 176 2.57 -8.40 -11.27
N TRP A 177 2.29 -9.64 -10.89
CA TRP A 177 2.86 -10.78 -11.58
C TRP A 177 2.13 -11.03 -12.89
N ASP A 178 2.89 -11.07 -13.99
CA ASP A 178 2.42 -11.68 -15.23
C ASP A 178 2.07 -13.16 -15.00
N GLU A 179 1.23 -13.73 -15.87
CA GLU A 179 0.74 -15.11 -15.73
C GLU A 179 1.88 -16.12 -15.59
N ALA A 180 2.90 -16.02 -16.44
CA ALA A 180 4.02 -16.96 -16.44
C ALA A 180 4.83 -16.87 -15.14
N THR A 181 5.03 -15.65 -14.62
CA THR A 181 5.70 -15.44 -13.35
C THR A 181 4.86 -15.97 -12.21
N LEU A 182 3.55 -15.69 -12.18
CA LEU A 182 2.60 -16.17 -11.17
C LEU A 182 2.62 -17.69 -11.06
N GLU A 183 2.61 -18.40 -12.20
CA GLU A 183 2.69 -19.86 -12.23
C GLU A 183 4.04 -20.38 -11.73
N ARG A 184 5.14 -19.80 -12.24
CA ARG A 184 6.51 -20.24 -11.93
C ARG A 184 6.82 -20.17 -10.44
N VAL A 185 6.32 -19.16 -9.74
CA VAL A 185 6.55 -18.97 -8.29
C VAL A 185 5.54 -19.73 -7.42
N GLY A 186 4.61 -20.49 -8.02
CA GLY A 186 3.56 -21.20 -7.29
C GLY A 186 2.46 -20.29 -6.74
N GLY A 187 2.34 -19.06 -7.28
CA GLY A 187 1.42 -18.03 -6.83
C GLY A 187 -0.04 -18.49 -6.84
N VAL A 188 -0.45 -19.25 -7.85
CA VAL A 188 -1.82 -19.80 -7.96
C VAL A 188 -2.22 -20.60 -6.71
N LYS A 189 -1.33 -21.46 -6.22
CA LYS A 189 -1.61 -22.29 -5.03
C LYS A 189 -1.64 -21.41 -3.78
N MET A 190 -0.71 -20.46 -3.68
CA MET A 190 -0.63 -19.54 -2.55
C MET A 190 -1.89 -18.69 -2.44
N LEU A 191 -2.34 -18.08 -3.55
CA LEU A 191 -3.56 -17.29 -3.62
C LEU A 191 -4.75 -18.09 -3.10
N ARG A 192 -4.96 -19.29 -3.64
CA ARG A 192 -6.07 -20.14 -3.19
C ARG A 192 -6.03 -20.42 -1.68
N SER A 193 -4.86 -20.76 -1.15
CA SER A 193 -4.70 -21.02 0.29
C SER A 193 -4.89 -19.78 1.16
N GLN A 194 -4.55 -18.59 0.66
CA GLN A 194 -4.78 -17.33 1.38
C GLN A 194 -6.27 -16.96 1.37
N LEU A 195 -6.93 -17.04 0.20
CA LEU A 195 -8.37 -16.79 0.08
C LEU A 195 -9.21 -17.74 0.95
N GLU A 196 -8.86 -19.02 0.97
CA GLU A 196 -9.52 -20.01 1.84
C GLU A 196 -9.35 -19.67 3.33
N ARG A 197 -8.22 -19.08 3.72
CA ARG A 197 -7.98 -18.66 5.10
C ARG A 197 -8.77 -17.41 5.47
N ASP A 198 -8.78 -16.41 4.60
CA ASP A 198 -9.30 -15.07 4.92
C ASP A 198 -10.79 -14.94 4.66
N TRP A 199 -11.30 -15.59 3.60
CA TRP A 199 -12.70 -15.52 3.19
C TRP A 199 -13.43 -16.86 3.34
N GLY A 200 -12.73 -17.98 3.29
CA GLY A 200 -13.35 -19.31 3.37
C GLY A 200 -14.34 -19.52 2.22
N ASP A 201 -15.59 -19.85 2.56
CA ASP A 201 -16.69 -20.03 1.61
C ASP A 201 -17.47 -18.72 1.33
N VAL A 202 -17.08 -17.61 1.95
CA VAL A 202 -17.76 -16.33 1.81
C VAL A 202 -17.19 -15.57 0.60
N ASP A 203 -18.07 -15.05 -0.26
CA ASP A 203 -17.65 -14.10 -1.27
C ASP A 203 -17.79 -12.67 -0.72
N PRO A 204 -16.70 -11.91 -0.57
CA PRO A 204 -16.77 -10.59 0.07
C PRO A 204 -17.60 -9.60 -0.74
N ARG A 205 -17.88 -9.87 -2.02
CA ARG A 205 -18.79 -9.04 -2.84
C ARG A 205 -20.21 -9.04 -2.30
N ASP A 206 -20.64 -10.08 -1.58
CA ASP A 206 -22.00 -10.18 -1.03
C ASP A 206 -22.24 -9.21 0.14
N PHE A 207 -21.19 -8.62 0.71
CA PHE A 207 -21.30 -7.60 1.76
C PHE A 207 -21.60 -6.19 1.23
N PHE A 208 -21.47 -5.98 -0.09
CA PHE A 208 -21.57 -4.67 -0.73
C PHE A 208 -22.75 -4.55 -1.70
N ILE A 209 -23.68 -5.51 -1.68
CA ILE A 209 -24.91 -5.56 -2.48
C ILE A 209 -26.08 -4.88 -1.74
#